data_AF-A0A951W6L7-F1
#
_entry.id   AF-A0A951W6L7-F1
#
_cell.length_a   1.000
_cell.length_b   1.000
_cell.length_c   1.000
_cell.angle_alpha   90.00
_cell.angle_beta   90.00
_cell.angle_gamma   90.00
#
_symmetry.space_group_name_H-M   'P 1'
#
loop_
_entity.id
_entity.type
_entity.pdbx_description
1 polymer ?
#
loop_
_entity_poly.entity_id
_entity_poly.type
_entity_poly.pdbx_seq_one_letter_code
_entity_poly.pdbx_strand_id
1 'polypeptide(L)'
;MRTNGNKHSFLFDRTNYILLLVGIFLNIIGFLIMIGGASKDPNVFDANELFSPIRLTIAPILILLGYVVIFYTIMKRPKSVSHKKPE
;
A
#
# COMPACT_ATOMS: atom_id res chain seq x y z
N MET A 1 16.23 -38.70 13.99
CA MET A 1 15.88 -37.28 14.24
C MET A 1 15.09 -36.77 13.04
N ARG A 2 13.79 -36.50 13.15
CA ARG A 2 12.98 -35.96 12.04
C ARG A 2 13.13 -34.44 12.05
N THR A 3 13.84 -33.90 11.06
CA THR A 3 13.93 -32.45 10.85
C THR A 3 12.60 -31.97 10.26
N ASN A 4 11.65 -31.61 11.14
CA ASN A 4 10.46 -30.89 10.74
C ASN A 4 10.90 -29.48 10.31
N GLY A 5 11.27 -29.35 9.04
CA GLY A 5 11.53 -28.05 8.42
C GLY A 5 10.30 -27.18 8.63
N ASN A 6 10.49 -26.06 9.33
CA ASN A 6 9.48 -25.05 9.58
C ASN A 6 8.92 -24.61 8.23
N LYS A 7 7.78 -25.17 7.81
CA LYS A 7 7.04 -24.69 6.65
C LYS A 7 6.48 -23.35 7.08
N HIS A 8 7.22 -22.28 6.82
CA HIS A 8 6.73 -20.92 6.96
C HIS A 8 5.55 -20.82 5.98
N SER A 9 4.33 -21.02 6.49
CA SER A 9 3.11 -20.86 5.72
C SER A 9 3.00 -19.38 5.42
N PHE A 10 3.52 -18.98 4.26
CA PHE A 10 3.31 -17.64 3.75
C PHE A 10 1.80 -17.38 3.72
N LEU A 11 1.37 -16.39 4.50
CA LEU A 11 -0.03 -15.98 4.59
C LEU A 11 -0.56 -15.43 3.25
N PHE A 12 0.35 -15.10 2.34
CA PHE A 12 0.06 -14.51 1.04
C PHE A 12 0.82 -15.23 -0.08
N ASP A 13 0.14 -15.44 -1.21
CA ASP A 13 0.79 -15.85 -2.45
C ASP A 13 1.77 -14.76 -2.93
N ARG A 14 2.80 -15.16 -3.70
CA ARG A 14 3.80 -14.24 -4.28
C ARG A 14 3.16 -13.05 -5.02
N THR A 15 2.07 -13.29 -5.74
CA THR A 15 1.32 -12.24 -6.46
C THR A 15 0.63 -11.27 -5.50
N ASN A 16 0.04 -11.78 -4.41
CA ASN A 16 -0.60 -10.94 -3.41
C ASN A 16 0.45 -10.11 -2.65
N TYR A 17 1.64 -10.68 -2.39
CA TYR A 17 2.73 -9.92 -1.79
C TYR A 17 3.18 -8.73 -2.66
N ILE A 18 3.25 -8.92 -3.99
CA ILE A 18 3.57 -7.81 -4.92
C ILE A 18 2.49 -6.74 -4.89
N LEU A 19 1.21 -7.13 -4.94
CA LEU A 19 0.08 -6.19 -4.84
C LEU A 19 0.07 -5.39 -3.53
N LEU A 20 0.46 -6.03 -2.42
CA LEU A 20 0.58 -5.38 -1.11
C LEU A 20 1.65 -4.29 -1.14
N LEU A 21 2.84 -4.59 -1.67
CA LEU A 21 3.93 -3.62 -1.81
C LEU A 21 3.54 -2.45 -2.71
N VAL A 22 2.82 -2.70 -3.80
CA VAL A 22 2.31 -1.64 -4.68
C VAL A 22 1.34 -0.72 -3.93
N GLY A 23 0.42 -1.28 -3.14
CA GLY A 23 -0.51 -0.49 -2.33
C GLY A 23 0.19 0.37 -1.27
N ILE A 24 1.23 -0.17 -0.62
CA ILE A 24 2.05 0.60 0.33
C ILE A 24 2.81 1.72 -0.38
N PHE A 25 3.38 1.45 -1.56
CA PHE A 25 4.11 2.44 -2.35
C PHE A 25 3.20 3.60 -2.79
N LEU A 26 1.95 3.30 -3.21
CA LEU A 26 0.94 4.32 -3.54
C LEU A 26 0.63 5.22 -2.34
N ASN A 27 0.48 4.64 -1.15
CA ASN A 27 0.26 5.41 0.08
C ASN A 27 1.43 6.33 0.38
N ILE A 28 2.67 5.83 0.28
CA ILE A 28 3.89 6.63 0.52
C ILE A 28 3.92 7.82 -0.45
N ILE A 29 3.64 7.61 -1.74
CA ILE A 29 3.57 8.69 -2.72
C ILE A 29 2.48 9.71 -2.37
N GLY A 30 1.29 9.23 -1.99
CA GLY A 30 0.18 10.11 -1.60
C GLY A 30 0.53 11.00 -0.41
N PHE A 31 1.15 10.44 0.63
CA PHE A 31 1.63 11.22 1.78
C PHE A 31 2.77 12.17 1.40
N LEU A 32 3.68 11.76 0.51
CA LEU A 32 4.78 12.60 0.07
C LEU A 32 4.30 13.86 -0.66
N ILE A 33 3.29 13.73 -1.54
CA ILE A 33 2.64 14.86 -2.24
C ILE A 33 1.96 15.80 -1.23
N MET A 34 1.38 15.25 -0.15
CA MET A 34 0.74 16.03 0.90
C MET A 34 1.74 16.87 1.71
N ILE A 35 2.94 16.32 1.99
CA ILE A 35 3.99 17.01 2.78
C ILE A 35 4.73 18.07 1.97
N GLY A 36 4.90 17.89 0.65
CA GLY A 36 5.71 18.77 -0.20
C GLY A 36 5.14 20.16 -0.51
N GLY A 37 4.24 20.69 0.32
CA GLY A 37 3.53 21.97 0.11
C GLY A 37 3.56 22.91 1.28
N ALA A 38 4.34 22.57 2.32
CA ALA A 38 4.56 23.47 3.43
C ALA A 38 5.40 24.66 2.96
N SER A 39 4.83 25.86 3.09
CA SER A 39 5.55 27.11 2.82
C SER A 39 6.81 27.20 3.68
N LYS A 40 7.90 27.72 3.10
CA LYS A 40 9.18 27.88 3.78
C LYS A 40 9.15 29.01 4.82
N ASP A 41 8.20 29.94 4.68
CA ASP A 41 8.01 31.07 5.58
C ASP A 41 6.63 30.99 6.26
N PRO A 42 6.55 30.71 7.58
CA PRO A 42 5.28 30.59 8.30
C PRO A 42 4.50 31.92 8.41
N ASN A 43 5.11 33.04 8.01
CA ASN A 43 4.50 34.38 8.00
C ASN A 43 3.97 34.80 6.62
N VAL A 44 4.22 34.00 5.57
CA VAL A 44 3.71 34.26 4.22
C VAL A 44 2.65 33.21 3.90
N PHE A 45 1.39 33.64 3.98
CA PHE A 45 0.25 32.78 3.70
C PHE A 45 0.05 32.63 2.18
N ASP A 46 0.83 31.75 1.55
CA ASP A 46 0.67 31.39 0.14
C ASP A 46 -0.56 30.50 -0.05
N ALA A 47 -1.74 31.12 -0.03
CA ALA A 47 -3.02 30.44 -0.19
C ALA A 47 -3.09 29.56 -1.45
N ASN A 48 -2.37 29.92 -2.52
CA ASN A 48 -2.34 29.15 -3.76
C ASN A 48 -1.58 27.81 -3.63
N GLU A 49 -0.56 27.72 -2.77
CA GLU A 49 0.21 26.49 -2.58
C GLU A 49 -0.43 25.56 -1.54
N LEU A 50 -1.05 26.15 -0.50
CA LEU A 50 -1.76 25.44 0.56
C LEU A 50 -3.13 24.92 0.09
N PHE A 51 -3.90 25.73 -0.65
CA PHE A 51 -5.20 25.34 -1.22
C PHE A 51 -5.05 24.80 -2.64
N SER A 52 -3.92 24.17 -2.97
CA SER A 52 -3.82 23.47 -4.24
C SER A 52 -4.80 22.28 -4.22
N PRO A 53 -5.78 22.22 -5.15
CA PRO A 53 -6.77 21.14 -5.19
C PRO A 53 -6.12 19.74 -5.36
N ILE A 54 -4.87 19.70 -5.82
CA ILE A 54 -4.04 18.50 -5.92
C ILE A 54 -3.72 17.93 -4.53
N ARG A 55 -3.36 18.77 -3.56
CA ARG A 55 -2.99 18.31 -2.21
C ARG A 55 -4.23 18.01 -1.36
N LEU A 56 -5.28 18.82 -1.49
CA LEU A 56 -6.52 18.65 -0.72
C LEU A 56 -7.40 17.52 -1.21
N THR A 57 -7.38 17.21 -2.52
CA THR A 57 -8.33 16.27 -3.13
C THR A 57 -7.60 15.06 -3.70
N ILE A 58 -6.58 15.27 -4.53
CA ILE A 58 -5.90 14.16 -5.22
C ILE A 58 -5.08 13.32 -4.25
N ALA A 59 -4.35 13.94 -3.30
CA ALA A 59 -3.53 13.19 -2.35
C ALA A 59 -4.37 12.27 -1.42
N PRO A 60 -5.47 12.73 -0.78
CA PRO A 60 -6.32 11.85 0.02
C PRO A 60 -6.99 10.73 -0.81
N ILE A 61 -7.42 11.03 -2.04
CA ILE A 61 -7.99 10.03 -2.94
C ILE A 61 -6.96 8.94 -3.29
N LEU A 62 -5.70 9.34 -3.54
CA LEU A 62 -4.64 8.39 -3.85
C LEU A 62 -4.33 7.46 -2.65
N ILE A 63 -4.33 8.02 -1.44
CA ILE A 63 -4.17 7.26 -0.19
C ILE A 63 -5.33 6.27 0.00
N LEU A 64 -6.58 6.73 -0.21
CA LEU A 64 -7.75 5.86 -0.13
C LEU A 64 -7.68 4.70 -1.13
N LEU A 65 -7.29 4.97 -2.38
CA LEU A 65 -7.07 3.93 -3.38
C LEU A 65 -5.98 2.95 -2.96
N GLY A 66 -4.87 3.44 -2.40
CA GLY A 66 -3.81 2.60 -1.83
C GLY A 66 -4.33 1.65 -0.75
N TYR A 67 -5.14 2.16 0.17
CA TYR A 67 -5.80 1.33 1.20
C TYR A 67 -6.79 0.32 0.64
N VAL A 68 -7.59 0.67 -0.37
CA VAL A 68 -8.50 -0.27 -1.04
C VAL A 68 -7.72 -1.42 -1.67
N VAL A 69 -6.59 -1.14 -2.33
CA VAL A 69 -5.73 -2.17 -2.93
C VAL A 69 -5.13 -3.08 -1.86
N ILE A 70 -4.63 -2.53 -0.75
CA ILE A 70 -4.10 -3.32 0.37
C ILE A 70 -5.21 -4.20 0.97
N PHE A 71 -6.38 -3.63 1.22
CA PHE A 71 -7.52 -4.35 1.78
C PHE A 71 -7.97 -5.50 0.87
N TYR A 72 -8.10 -5.23 -0.43
CA TYR A 72 -8.42 -6.26 -1.42
C TYR A 72 -7.35 -7.37 -1.45
N THR A 73 -6.08 -6.99 -1.37
CA THR A 73 -4.95 -7.93 -1.38
C THR A 73 -4.95 -8.85 -0.16
N ILE A 74 -5.28 -8.32 1.01
CA ILE A 74 -5.38 -9.10 2.25
C ILE A 74 -6.62 -10.00 2.22
N MET A 75 -7.76 -9.48 1.76
CA MET A 75 -9.02 -10.21 1.69
C MET A 75 -8.99 -11.31 0.62
N LYS A 76 -8.20 -11.13 -0.44
CA LYS A 76 -7.99 -12.12 -1.49
C LYS A 76 -7.21 -13.30 -0.91
N ARG A 77 -7.98 -14.32 -0.49
CA ARG A 77 -7.44 -15.60 -0.01
C ARG A 77 -6.37 -16.12 -0.99
N PRO A 78 -5.19 -16.53 -0.51
CA PRO A 78 -4.22 -17.18 -1.37
C PRO A 78 -4.88 -18.41 -1.99
N LYS A 79 -4.72 -18.60 -3.30
CA LYS A 79 -5.19 -19.82 -3.94
C LYS A 79 -4.36 -20.93 -3.32
N SER A 80 -4.96 -21.72 -2.43
CA SER A 80 -4.34 -22.91 -1.88
C SER A 80 -3.77 -23.71 -3.06
N VAL A 81 -2.45 -23.74 -3.19
CA VAL A 81 -1.78 -24.58 -4.17
C VAL A 81 -2.21 -25.99 -3.79
N SER A 82 -3.18 -26.52 -4.54
CA SER A 82 -3.71 -27.86 -4.37
C SER A 82 -2.51 -28.79 -4.38
N HIS A 83 -2.18 -29.32 -3.21
CA HIS A 83 -1.15 -30.32 -3.06
C HIS A 83 -1.68 -31.58 -3.75
N LYS A 84 -1.46 -31.67 -5.07
CA LYS A 84 -1.81 -32.84 -5.86
C LYS A 84 -0.90 -33.96 -5.36
N LYS A 85 -1.46 -34.81 -4.51
CA LYS A 85 -0.82 -35.98 -3.93
C LYS A 85 -0.31 -36.87 -5.09
N PRO A 86 0.99 -37.18 -5.19
CA PRO A 86 1.44 -38.20 -6.11
C PRO A 86 0.96 -39.56 -5.58
N GLU A 87 0.28 -40.30 -6.45
CA GLU A 87 -0.02 -41.73 -6.28
C GLU A 87 1.24 -42.57 -6.39
#